data_AF-A0A966L0M4-F1
#
_entry.id   AF-A0A966L0M4-F1
#
_cell.length_a   1.000
_cell.length_b   1.000
_cell.length_c   1.000
_cell.angle_alpha   90.00
_cell.angle_beta   90.00
_cell.angle_gamma   90.00
#
_symmetry.space_group_name_H-M   'P 1'
#
loop_
_entity.id
_entity.type
_entity.pdbx_description
1 polymer ?
#
loop_
_entity_poly.entity_id
_entity_poly.type
_entity_poly.pdbx_seq_one_letter_code
_entity_poly.pdbx_strand_id
1 'polypeptide(L)'
;MTDDLTRLDTLSRETIDAPESGGSALPLAADEGLDRHTRVDLLKQERAIAAKYQNGPMWGYVVAAVGGFAIWLALFPLTMFGAVHPAITLVVSTFLTVAGYVTCHEAMHDNIAKRGSKYRWANQLVGEVSLLPIAVPFSMGRVSHLEHHKHCNHPEKDPDYTDEAPNWWMAWYKTWWNRQPRVDGTINRYKSVCQQLDTRESRLALKQTMIVQVIYLTVLFTMAWNGYAIAAVVCWWLPRQLGLSYIRYFLSWAPHHPRAGKTERYEQANIFKSHVGHFFSMCMETHLIHHLHPGIPNHKTKAAYLEMKPILEKRGVDCSAI
;
A
#
# COMPACT_ATOMS: atom_id res chain seq x y z
N MET A 1 7.70 -107.32 -37.75
CA MET A 1 8.67 -106.93 -38.78
C MET A 1 8.40 -105.48 -39.09
N THR A 2 9.23 -104.50 -38.76
CA THR A 2 10.62 -104.49 -38.32
C THR A 2 10.89 -103.09 -37.77
N ASP A 3 11.71 -103.02 -36.73
CA ASP A 3 12.41 -101.84 -36.22
C ASP A 3 13.10 -101.04 -37.35
N ASP A 4 13.30 -99.73 -37.18
CA ASP A 4 14.57 -99.20 -36.64
C ASP A 4 14.61 -97.66 -36.54
N LEU A 5 15.50 -97.22 -35.65
CA LEU A 5 15.69 -95.98 -34.91
C LEU A 5 16.37 -94.81 -35.67
N THR A 6 16.51 -93.70 -34.92
CA THR A 6 17.39 -92.50 -35.07
C THR A 6 16.73 -91.28 -35.75
N ARG A 7 16.70 -90.04 -35.24
CA ARG A 7 17.52 -89.18 -34.34
C ARG A 7 16.59 -88.20 -33.60
N LEU A 8 16.65 -88.03 -32.28
CA LEU A 8 17.51 -87.14 -31.46
C LEU A 8 17.39 -85.61 -31.70
N ASP A 9 17.14 -84.94 -30.56
CA ASP A 9 17.49 -83.57 -30.15
C ASP A 9 16.77 -82.35 -30.74
N THR A 10 15.96 -81.70 -29.89
CA THR A 10 16.33 -80.41 -29.27
C THR A 10 15.33 -80.01 -28.18
N LEU A 11 15.69 -80.25 -26.91
CA LEU A 11 15.08 -79.62 -25.74
C LEU A 11 15.80 -78.29 -25.50
N SER A 12 15.23 -77.17 -25.97
CA SER A 12 15.64 -75.84 -25.55
C SER A 12 14.91 -75.46 -24.26
N ARG A 13 15.66 -75.35 -23.18
CA ARG A 13 15.30 -74.66 -21.94
C ARG A 13 14.92 -73.22 -22.27
N GLU A 14 13.65 -72.85 -22.14
CA GLU A 14 13.29 -71.45 -21.92
C GLU A 14 13.54 -71.14 -20.44
N THR A 15 14.56 -70.33 -20.22
CA THR A 15 14.83 -69.63 -18.96
C THR A 15 13.69 -68.67 -18.66
N ILE A 16 13.13 -68.78 -17.45
CA ILE A 16 12.24 -67.77 -16.88
C ILE A 16 13.11 -66.55 -16.58
N ASP A 17 13.10 -65.55 -17.47
CA ASP A 17 13.67 -64.24 -17.18
C ASP A 17 12.73 -63.48 -16.24
N ALA A 18 13.28 -63.07 -15.10
CA ALA A 18 12.63 -62.16 -14.17
C ALA A 18 12.42 -60.79 -14.83
N PRO A 19 11.32 -60.08 -14.55
CA PRO A 19 11.13 -58.73 -15.08
C PRO A 19 12.24 -57.81 -14.54
N GLU A 20 13.01 -57.24 -15.45
CA GLU A 20 14.08 -56.29 -15.15
C GLU A 20 13.54 -55.12 -14.31
N SER A 21 14.10 -54.96 -13.10
CA SER A 21 13.86 -53.84 -12.20
C SER A 21 14.58 -52.57 -12.65
N GLY A 22 14.41 -52.18 -13.92
CA GLY A 22 15.17 -51.11 -14.59
C GLY A 22 14.31 -49.96 -15.12
N GLY A 23 13.03 -49.88 -14.75
CA GLY A 23 12.19 -48.74 -15.09
C GLY A 23 12.64 -47.50 -14.33
N SER A 24 13.45 -46.66 -14.96
CA SER A 24 13.72 -45.29 -14.52
C SER A 24 12.38 -44.65 -14.15
N ALA A 25 12.19 -44.35 -12.87
CA ALA A 25 11.08 -43.54 -12.43
C ALA A 25 11.03 -42.30 -13.34
N LEU A 26 9.88 -42.07 -13.98
CA LEU A 26 9.64 -40.81 -14.67
C LEU A 26 10.02 -39.70 -13.68
N PRO A 27 10.97 -38.81 -13.99
CA PRO A 27 11.25 -37.71 -13.10
C PRO A 27 9.95 -36.90 -13.06
N LEU A 28 9.25 -36.96 -11.92
CA LEU A 28 8.30 -35.93 -11.56
C LEU A 28 9.15 -34.66 -11.56
N ALA A 29 9.02 -33.86 -12.62
CA ALA A 29 9.59 -32.53 -12.65
C ALA A 29 9.23 -31.90 -11.32
N ALA A 30 10.23 -31.61 -10.50
CA ALA A 30 10.03 -30.86 -9.28
C ALA A 30 9.41 -29.55 -9.73
N ASP A 31 8.13 -29.37 -9.43
CA ASP A 31 7.45 -28.10 -9.60
C ASP A 31 8.32 -27.07 -8.85
N GLU A 32 8.93 -26.13 -9.57
CA GLU A 32 9.87 -25.15 -8.98
C GLU A 32 9.19 -24.23 -7.95
N GLY A 33 7.89 -24.40 -7.73
CA GLY A 33 7.13 -23.77 -6.67
C GLY A 33 6.82 -24.71 -5.50
N LEU A 34 6.67 -24.12 -4.32
CA LEU A 34 6.09 -24.82 -3.16
C LEU A 34 4.82 -25.56 -3.55
N ASP A 35 4.64 -26.79 -3.08
CA ASP A 35 3.41 -27.53 -3.30
C ASP A 35 2.22 -26.85 -2.59
N ARG A 36 0.99 -27.19 -3.02
CA ARG A 36 -0.23 -26.56 -2.50
C ARG A 36 -0.37 -26.68 -0.97
N HIS A 37 0.00 -27.82 -0.39
CA HIS A 37 -0.12 -28.04 1.05
C HIS A 37 0.83 -27.12 1.83
N THR A 38 2.09 -27.05 1.39
CA THR A 38 3.07 -26.12 1.97
C THR A 38 2.63 -24.66 1.85
N ARG A 39 2.09 -24.24 0.70
CA ARG A 39 1.54 -22.87 0.54
C ARG A 39 0.40 -22.57 1.49
N VAL A 40 -0.48 -23.54 1.74
CA VAL A 40 -1.61 -23.38 2.67
C VAL A 40 -1.12 -23.29 4.11
N ASP A 41 -0.16 -24.12 4.51
CA ASP A 41 0.35 -24.14 5.88
C ASP A 41 1.17 -22.90 6.22
N LEU A 42 2.01 -22.43 5.29
CA LEU A 42 2.68 -21.13 5.44
C LEU A 42 1.66 -19.99 5.59
N LEU A 43 0.49 -20.06 4.93
CA LEU A 43 -0.55 -19.02 5.03
C LEU A 43 -1.23 -19.05 6.39
N LYS A 44 -1.43 -20.25 6.96
CA LYS A 44 -1.96 -20.39 8.32
C LYS A 44 -0.99 -19.81 9.34
N GLN A 45 0.30 -20.10 9.22
CA GLN A 45 1.34 -19.56 10.10
C GLN A 45 1.42 -18.02 9.99
N GLU A 46 1.43 -17.50 8.76
CA GLU A 46 1.40 -16.06 8.48
C GLU A 46 0.20 -15.38 9.14
N ARG A 47 -1.01 -15.93 8.95
CA ARG A 47 -2.24 -15.41 9.56
C ARG A 47 -2.23 -15.50 11.09
N ALA A 48 -1.66 -16.56 11.65
CA ALA A 48 -1.53 -16.72 13.09
C ALA A 48 -0.64 -15.64 13.71
N ILE A 49 0.47 -15.28 13.05
CA ILE A 49 1.31 -14.16 13.45
C ILE A 49 0.54 -12.85 13.27
N ALA A 50 -0.09 -12.64 12.12
CA ALA A 50 -0.85 -11.42 11.82
C ALA A 50 -1.90 -11.12 12.90
N ALA A 51 -2.62 -12.14 13.35
CA ALA A 51 -3.64 -12.04 14.38
C ALA A 51 -3.12 -11.44 15.71
N LYS A 52 -1.85 -11.64 16.06
CA LYS A 52 -1.23 -11.06 17.27
C LYS A 52 -1.11 -9.54 17.20
N TYR A 53 -0.93 -9.00 15.99
CA TYR A 53 -0.72 -7.58 15.74
C TYR A 53 -2.00 -6.86 15.29
N GLN A 54 -3.01 -7.62 14.86
CA GLN A 54 -4.34 -7.12 14.59
C GLN A 54 -5.02 -6.75 15.91
N ASN A 55 -5.74 -5.63 15.89
CA ASN A 55 -6.47 -5.08 17.04
C ASN A 55 -5.59 -4.41 18.11
N GLY A 56 -6.27 -3.87 19.12
CA GLY A 56 -5.68 -3.05 20.18
C GLY A 56 -6.27 -1.63 20.22
N PRO A 57 -5.96 -0.86 21.27
CA PRO A 57 -6.44 0.51 21.40
C PRO A 57 -5.81 1.42 20.34
N MET A 58 -6.66 2.11 19.57
CA MET A 58 -6.24 3.02 18.50
C MET A 58 -6.55 4.49 18.81
N TRP A 59 -6.97 4.81 20.04
CA TRP A 59 -7.33 6.18 20.44
C TRP A 59 -6.18 7.18 20.31
N GLY A 60 -4.92 6.72 20.38
CA GLY A 60 -3.76 7.55 20.08
C GLY A 60 -3.82 8.18 18.68
N TYR A 61 -4.34 7.45 17.69
CA TYR A 61 -4.55 7.98 16.33
C TYR A 61 -5.64 9.05 16.29
N VAL A 62 -6.70 8.90 17.08
CA VAL A 62 -7.78 9.89 17.18
C VAL A 62 -7.25 11.18 17.80
N VAL A 63 -6.50 11.08 18.90
CA VAL A 63 -5.87 12.23 19.56
C VAL A 63 -4.88 12.91 18.62
N ALA A 64 -4.03 12.15 17.92
CA ALA A 64 -3.08 12.69 16.96
C ALA A 64 -3.75 13.41 15.79
N ALA A 65 -4.82 12.82 15.23
CA ALA A 65 -5.55 13.42 14.10
C ALA A 65 -6.29 14.70 14.50
N VAL A 66 -7.06 14.67 15.59
CA VAL A 66 -7.84 15.83 16.04
C VAL A 66 -6.91 16.93 16.57
N GLY A 67 -5.92 16.56 17.38
CA GLY A 67 -4.93 17.50 17.90
C GLY A 67 -4.07 18.12 16.79
N GLY A 68 -3.59 17.29 15.86
CA GLY A 68 -2.84 17.76 14.70
C GLY A 68 -3.66 18.69 13.81
N PHE A 69 -4.93 18.38 13.56
CA PHE A 69 -5.84 19.26 12.82
C PHE A 69 -6.10 20.58 13.55
N ALA A 70 -6.30 20.55 14.88
CA ALA A 70 -6.48 21.75 15.69
C ALA A 70 -5.23 22.64 15.66
N ILE A 71 -4.04 22.06 15.76
CA ILE A 71 -2.76 22.80 15.63
C ILE A 71 -2.66 23.40 14.23
N TRP A 72 -2.93 22.63 13.18
CA TRP A 72 -2.89 23.10 11.80
C TRP A 72 -3.86 24.28 11.57
N LEU A 73 -5.09 24.19 12.09
CA LEU A 73 -6.05 25.30 12.04
C LEU A 73 -5.57 26.53 12.82
N ALA A 74 -4.99 26.34 14.02
CA ALA A 74 -4.47 27.43 14.83
C ALA A 74 -3.29 28.17 14.15
N LEU A 75 -2.51 27.49 13.32
CA LEU A 75 -1.41 28.12 12.58
C LEU A 75 -1.88 29.22 11.61
N PHE A 76 -3.12 29.18 11.13
CA PHE A 76 -3.65 30.24 10.26
C PHE A 76 -3.68 31.60 10.95
N PRO A 77 -4.49 31.84 12.01
CA PRO A 77 -4.50 33.13 12.70
C PRO A 77 -3.15 33.46 13.34
N LEU A 78 -2.43 32.47 13.88
CA LEU A 78 -1.12 32.71 14.49
C LEU A 78 -0.09 33.25 13.49
N THR A 79 -0.11 32.75 12.25
CA THR A 79 0.79 33.27 11.19
C THR A 79 0.28 34.59 10.64
N MET A 80 -1.03 34.74 10.45
CA MET A 80 -1.65 35.96 9.94
C MET A 80 -1.38 37.17 10.84
N PHE A 81 -1.40 36.99 12.16
CA PHE A 81 -1.13 38.05 13.15
C PHE A 81 0.34 38.12 13.57
N GLY A 82 1.24 37.40 12.91
CA GLY A 82 2.68 37.45 13.18
C GLY A 82 3.11 36.83 14.51
N ALA A 83 2.24 36.09 15.20
CA ALA A 83 2.56 35.38 16.45
C ALA A 83 3.49 34.17 16.22
N VAL A 84 3.46 33.57 15.02
CA VAL A 84 4.36 32.49 14.60
C VAL A 84 5.05 32.85 13.30
N HIS A 85 6.36 32.64 13.24
CA HIS A 85 7.17 32.92 12.06
C HIS A 85 6.76 32.01 10.88
N PRO A 86 6.60 32.54 9.64
CA PRO A 86 6.15 31.75 8.49
C PRO A 86 6.96 30.48 8.20
N ALA A 87 8.28 30.50 8.44
CA ALA A 87 9.12 29.32 8.26
C ALA A 87 8.78 28.18 9.25
N ILE A 88 8.45 28.52 10.51
CA ILE A 88 8.02 27.54 11.51
C ILE A 88 6.67 26.97 11.08
N THR A 89 5.74 27.84 10.68
CA THR A 89 4.44 27.45 10.15
C THR A 89 4.56 26.48 8.98
N LEU A 90 5.47 26.76 8.02
CA LEU A 90 5.71 25.89 6.88
C LEU A 90 6.16 24.49 7.31
N VAL A 91 7.16 24.41 8.19
CA VAL A 91 7.70 23.12 8.68
C VAL A 91 6.63 22.33 9.43
N VAL A 92 5.95 22.97 10.39
CA VAL A 92 4.92 22.30 11.20
C VAL A 92 3.73 21.88 10.33
N SER A 93 3.24 22.76 9.46
CA SER A 93 2.12 22.43 8.55
C SER A 93 2.47 21.29 7.60
N THR A 94 3.71 21.24 7.10
CA THR A 94 4.19 20.16 6.22
C THR A 94 4.26 18.84 6.99
N PHE A 95 4.82 18.85 8.21
CA PHE A 95 4.84 17.68 9.08
C PHE A 95 3.42 17.17 9.37
N LEU A 96 2.49 18.05 9.76
CA LEU A 96 1.11 17.68 10.04
C LEU A 96 0.38 17.13 8.81
N THR A 97 0.70 17.64 7.62
CA THR A 97 0.17 17.15 6.34
C THR A 97 0.59 15.69 6.10
N VAL A 98 1.87 15.36 6.32
CA VAL A 98 2.39 13.99 6.17
C VAL A 98 1.88 13.08 7.28
N ALA A 99 1.94 13.53 8.53
CA ALA A 99 1.49 12.76 9.69
C ALA A 99 -0.02 12.44 9.63
N GLY A 100 -0.83 13.39 9.15
CA GLY A 100 -2.26 13.19 8.91
C GLY A 100 -2.53 12.05 7.91
N TYR A 101 -1.69 11.89 6.90
CA TYR A 101 -1.87 10.76 5.99
C TYR A 101 -1.75 9.40 6.70
N VAL A 102 -0.83 9.28 7.66
CA VAL A 102 -0.67 8.05 8.45
C VAL A 102 -1.93 7.75 9.27
N THR A 103 -2.58 8.77 9.85
CA THR A 103 -3.80 8.59 10.64
C THR A 103 -5.01 8.28 9.76
N CYS A 104 -5.16 8.92 8.61
CA CYS A 104 -6.25 8.61 7.69
C CYS A 104 -6.11 7.20 7.08
N HIS A 105 -4.88 6.76 6.81
CA HIS A 105 -4.60 5.45 6.23
C HIS A 105 -5.14 4.32 7.12
N GLU A 106 -4.98 4.44 8.44
CA GLU A 106 -5.60 3.53 9.41
C GLU A 106 -7.13 3.57 9.37
N ALA A 107 -7.71 4.77 9.22
CA ALA A 107 -9.15 4.93 9.12
C ALA A 107 -9.73 4.31 7.84
N MET A 108 -9.02 4.36 6.71
CA MET A 108 -9.47 3.77 5.43
C MET A 108 -9.75 2.27 5.55
N HIS A 109 -8.94 1.58 6.35
CA HIS A 109 -9.00 0.15 6.65
C HIS A 109 -9.88 -0.22 7.85
N ASP A 110 -10.65 0.73 8.39
CA ASP A 110 -11.47 0.55 9.60
C ASP A 110 -10.61 0.04 10.80
N ASN A 111 -9.31 0.39 10.89
CA ASN A 111 -8.42 -0.06 11.97
C ASN A 111 -8.69 0.67 13.29
N ILE A 112 -9.13 1.93 13.25
CA ILE A 112 -9.41 2.71 14.46
C ILE A 112 -10.62 2.15 15.20
N ALA A 113 -11.67 1.83 14.45
CA ALA A 113 -12.83 1.13 14.97
C ALA A 113 -13.41 0.19 13.91
N LYS A 114 -13.50 -1.10 14.23
CA LYS A 114 -13.95 -2.14 13.30
C LYS A 114 -15.42 -1.96 12.90
N ARG A 115 -15.80 -2.56 11.77
CA ARG A 115 -17.19 -2.60 11.30
C ARG A 115 -18.10 -3.22 12.37
N GLY A 116 -19.30 -2.66 12.55
CA GLY A 116 -20.24 -3.06 13.60
C GLY A 116 -20.00 -2.42 14.97
N SER A 117 -18.83 -1.78 15.22
CA SER A 117 -18.59 -1.03 16.46
C SER A 117 -19.42 0.25 16.51
N LYS A 118 -19.95 0.59 17.70
CA LYS A 118 -20.59 1.90 17.95
C LYS A 118 -19.63 3.09 17.76
N TYR A 119 -18.32 2.84 17.81
CA TYR A 119 -17.28 3.86 17.60
C TYR A 119 -16.81 3.96 16.15
N ARG A 120 -17.47 3.28 15.20
CA ARG A 120 -17.05 3.29 13.78
C ARG A 120 -16.98 4.71 13.19
N TRP A 121 -17.77 5.64 13.71
CA TRP A 121 -17.72 7.07 13.35
C TRP A 121 -16.32 7.69 13.53
N ALA A 122 -15.49 7.16 14.43
CA ALA A 122 -14.14 7.66 14.67
C ALA A 122 -13.25 7.52 13.44
N ASN A 123 -13.42 6.47 12.62
CA ASN A 123 -12.70 6.38 11.34
C ASN A 123 -13.10 7.53 10.41
N GLN A 124 -14.39 7.86 10.34
CA GLN A 124 -14.85 8.97 9.50
C GLN A 124 -14.26 10.29 10.00
N LEU A 125 -14.35 10.58 11.30
CA LEU A 125 -13.80 11.81 11.87
C LEU A 125 -12.30 11.91 11.58
N VAL A 126 -11.53 10.88 11.93
CA VAL A 126 -10.08 10.86 11.73
C VAL A 126 -9.74 11.01 10.25
N GLY A 127 -10.41 10.25 9.38
CA GLY A 127 -10.19 10.32 7.95
C GLY A 127 -10.41 11.72 7.37
N GLU A 128 -11.51 12.38 7.74
CA GLU A 128 -11.85 13.71 7.23
C GLU A 128 -10.86 14.78 7.72
N VAL A 129 -10.63 14.88 9.03
CA VAL A 129 -9.74 15.92 9.57
C VAL A 129 -8.29 15.74 9.12
N SER A 130 -7.86 14.49 8.91
CA SER A 130 -6.47 14.20 8.57
C SER A 130 -6.14 14.43 7.10
N LEU A 131 -7.12 14.38 6.18
CA LEU A 131 -6.88 14.62 4.75
C LEU A 131 -7.18 16.06 4.29
N LEU A 132 -7.87 16.86 5.10
CA LEU A 132 -8.08 18.28 4.80
C LEU A 132 -6.78 19.07 4.54
N PRO A 133 -5.66 18.85 5.26
CA PRO A 133 -4.39 19.50 4.96
C PRO A 133 -3.86 19.24 3.53
N ILE A 134 -4.14 18.06 2.95
CA ILE A 134 -3.84 17.79 1.52
C ILE A 134 -4.98 18.14 0.56
N ALA A 135 -6.07 18.72 1.06
CA ALA A 135 -7.28 19.06 0.32
C ALA A 135 -7.89 17.88 -0.46
N VAL A 136 -7.91 16.69 0.15
CA VAL A 136 -8.55 15.48 -0.40
C VAL A 136 -9.65 15.05 0.58
N PRO A 137 -10.87 14.72 0.13
CA PRO A 137 -11.88 14.19 1.05
C PRO A 137 -11.55 12.75 1.43
N PHE A 138 -11.99 12.33 2.63
CA PHE A 138 -11.73 10.97 3.10
C PHE A 138 -12.28 9.89 2.17
N SER A 139 -13.45 10.13 1.57
CA SER A 139 -14.07 9.22 0.60
C SER A 139 -13.20 8.93 -0.61
N MET A 140 -12.57 9.96 -1.20
CA MET A 140 -11.66 9.79 -2.34
C MET A 140 -10.43 8.99 -1.93
N GLY A 141 -9.78 9.40 -0.83
CA GLY A 141 -8.61 8.67 -0.33
C GLY A 141 -8.93 7.21 -0.04
N ARG A 142 -10.09 6.92 0.55
CA ARG A 142 -10.51 5.54 0.85
C ARG A 142 -10.82 4.72 -0.39
N VAL A 143 -11.57 5.26 -1.35
CA VAL A 143 -11.92 4.54 -2.58
C VAL A 143 -10.65 4.23 -3.38
N SER A 144 -9.78 5.23 -3.59
CA SER A 144 -8.54 5.02 -4.35
C SER A 144 -7.60 4.04 -3.65
N HIS A 145 -7.45 4.14 -2.32
CA HIS A 145 -6.57 3.25 -1.56
C HIS A 145 -7.04 1.79 -1.59
N LEU A 146 -8.34 1.55 -1.46
CA LEU A 146 -8.89 0.20 -1.51
C LEU A 146 -8.79 -0.42 -2.91
N GLU A 147 -8.98 0.37 -3.97
CA GLU A 147 -8.74 -0.12 -5.33
C GLU A 147 -7.25 -0.38 -5.59
N HIS A 148 -6.35 0.44 -5.05
CA HIS A 148 -4.91 0.18 -5.09
C HIS A 148 -4.60 -1.19 -4.45
N HIS A 149 -5.08 -1.49 -3.24
CA HIS A 149 -4.87 -2.82 -2.64
C HIS A 149 -5.42 -3.97 -3.48
N LYS A 150 -6.58 -3.78 -4.11
CA LYS A 150 -7.25 -4.80 -4.91
C LYS A 150 -6.56 -5.05 -6.25
N HIS A 151 -5.95 -4.01 -6.82
CA HIS A 151 -5.38 -4.01 -8.16
C HIS A 151 -3.93 -3.55 -8.18
N CYS A 152 -3.19 -3.74 -7.09
CA CYS A 152 -1.86 -3.19 -6.89
C CYS A 152 -0.93 -3.51 -8.06
N ASN A 153 -0.24 -2.50 -8.58
CA ASN A 153 0.65 -2.56 -9.73
C ASN A 153 -0.01 -2.90 -11.08
N HIS A 154 -1.35 -2.96 -11.17
CA HIS A 154 -2.01 -3.16 -12.45
C HIS A 154 -2.02 -1.85 -13.27
N PRO A 155 -1.49 -1.82 -14.52
CA PRO A 155 -1.31 -0.59 -15.31
C PRO A 155 -2.56 0.27 -15.49
N GLU A 156 -3.71 -0.39 -15.66
CA GLU A 156 -4.99 0.29 -15.92
C GLU A 156 -5.83 0.53 -14.66
N LYS A 157 -5.82 -0.43 -13.73
CA LYS A 157 -6.77 -0.47 -12.60
C LYS A 157 -6.22 0.11 -11.31
N ASP A 158 -4.90 0.11 -11.12
CA ASP A 158 -4.27 0.71 -9.95
C ASP A 158 -4.35 2.24 -10.06
N PRO A 159 -5.05 2.93 -9.13
CA PRO A 159 -5.11 4.39 -9.14
C PRO A 159 -3.74 5.06 -8.99
N ASP A 160 -2.79 4.37 -8.35
CA ASP A 160 -1.45 4.88 -8.05
C ASP A 160 -0.42 4.53 -9.15
N TYR A 161 -0.83 3.84 -10.22
CA TYR A 161 0.09 3.40 -11.28
C TYR A 161 0.91 4.55 -11.89
N THR A 162 0.29 5.73 -12.03
CA THR A 162 0.91 6.93 -12.62
C THR A 162 2.14 7.45 -11.85
N ASP A 163 2.34 7.02 -10.61
CA ASP A 163 3.48 7.41 -9.76
C ASP A 163 4.76 6.61 -10.11
N GLU A 164 4.71 5.68 -11.07
CA GLU A 164 5.88 4.98 -11.59
C GLU A 164 6.96 5.97 -12.09
N ALA A 165 8.20 5.75 -11.69
CA ALA A 165 9.35 6.55 -12.12
C ALA A 165 10.63 5.70 -12.12
N PRO A 166 11.65 6.04 -12.93
CA PRO A 166 12.86 5.23 -13.09
C PRO A 166 13.84 5.32 -11.90
N ASN A 167 13.74 6.36 -11.07
CA ASN A 167 14.58 6.55 -9.89
C ASN A 167 13.92 7.51 -8.91
N TRP A 168 14.51 7.64 -7.71
CA TRP A 168 13.94 8.42 -6.62
C TRP A 168 13.76 9.91 -6.96
N TRP A 169 14.71 10.52 -7.68
CA TRP A 169 14.63 11.92 -8.07
C TRP A 169 13.46 12.17 -9.03
N MET A 170 13.33 11.32 -10.05
CA MET A 170 12.22 11.38 -10.99
C MET A 170 10.89 11.06 -10.33
N ALA A 171 10.86 10.20 -9.31
CA ALA A 171 9.65 9.96 -8.54
C ALA A 171 9.15 11.26 -7.92
N TRP A 172 10.02 11.97 -7.18
CA TRP A 172 9.70 13.27 -6.59
C TRP A 172 9.21 14.28 -7.62
N TYR A 173 9.91 14.43 -8.75
CA TYR A 173 9.48 15.30 -9.85
C TYR A 173 8.10 14.91 -10.40
N LYS A 174 7.89 13.61 -10.68
CA LYS A 174 6.62 13.12 -11.24
C LYS A 174 5.44 13.34 -10.30
N THR A 175 5.62 13.26 -8.98
CA THR A 175 4.53 13.58 -8.03
C THR A 175 3.99 15.00 -8.23
N TRP A 176 4.87 15.96 -8.52
CA TRP A 176 4.48 17.33 -8.81
C TRP A 176 3.87 17.45 -10.21
N TRP A 177 4.51 16.83 -11.21
CA TRP A 177 4.05 16.82 -12.60
C TRP A 177 2.65 16.24 -12.78
N ASN A 178 2.37 15.10 -12.11
CA ASN A 178 1.10 14.37 -12.16
C ASN A 178 -0.11 15.18 -11.65
N ARG A 179 0.14 16.34 -11.02
CA ARG A 179 -0.90 17.22 -10.46
C ARG A 179 -1.05 18.51 -11.26
N GLN A 180 -0.28 18.69 -12.34
CA GLN A 180 -0.42 19.85 -13.22
C GLN A 180 -1.65 19.70 -14.11
N PRO A 181 -2.29 20.82 -14.50
CA PRO A 181 -3.44 20.78 -15.42
C PRO A 181 -3.09 20.04 -16.71
N ARG A 182 -4.05 19.25 -17.22
CA ARG A 182 -3.97 18.50 -18.50
C ARG A 182 -2.96 17.34 -18.54
N VAL A 183 -2.26 17.06 -17.45
CA VAL A 183 -1.45 15.83 -17.34
C VAL A 183 -2.38 14.68 -16.96
N ASP A 184 -2.28 13.53 -17.65
CA ASP A 184 -2.98 12.30 -17.25
C ASP A 184 -2.26 11.63 -16.05
N GLY A 185 -2.17 12.39 -14.96
CA GLY A 185 -1.56 11.96 -13.72
C GLY A 185 -2.59 11.48 -12.69
N THR A 186 -2.16 11.45 -11.43
CA THR A 186 -2.90 10.86 -10.31
C THR A 186 -4.35 11.35 -10.20
N ILE A 187 -4.60 12.67 -10.38
CA ILE A 187 -5.95 13.23 -10.23
C ILE A 187 -6.89 12.72 -11.33
N ASN A 188 -6.42 12.66 -12.57
CA ASN A 188 -7.20 12.16 -13.70
C ASN A 188 -7.42 10.65 -13.59
N ARG A 189 -6.40 9.91 -13.14
CA ARG A 189 -6.51 8.48 -12.86
C ARG A 189 -7.52 8.19 -11.74
N TYR A 190 -7.52 8.96 -10.66
CA TYR A 190 -8.47 8.81 -9.55
C TYR A 190 -9.90 9.07 -10.03
N LYS A 191 -10.08 10.10 -10.86
CA LYS A 191 -11.36 10.40 -11.49
C LYS A 191 -11.83 9.27 -12.39
N SER A 192 -10.97 8.77 -13.28
CA SER A 192 -11.33 7.72 -14.24
C SER A 192 -11.69 6.41 -13.54
N VAL A 193 -10.92 5.98 -12.54
CA VAL A 193 -11.24 4.80 -11.72
C VAL A 193 -12.59 4.98 -11.01
N CYS A 194 -12.84 6.13 -10.39
CA CYS A 194 -14.14 6.38 -9.74
C CYS A 194 -15.32 6.34 -10.72
N GLN A 195 -15.13 6.86 -11.94
CA GLN A 195 -16.14 6.83 -13.01
C GLN A 195 -16.37 5.41 -13.54
N GLN A 196 -15.32 4.60 -13.65
CA GLN A 196 -15.41 3.20 -14.08
C GLN A 196 -16.10 2.32 -13.03
N LEU A 197 -15.84 2.57 -11.74
CA LEU A 197 -16.51 1.86 -10.65
C LEU A 197 -18.00 2.16 -10.57
N ASP A 198 -18.37 3.42 -10.81
CA ASP A 198 -19.75 3.94 -10.75
C ASP A 198 -20.59 3.43 -9.56
N THR A 199 -19.98 3.40 -8.38
CA THR A 199 -20.67 3.07 -7.12
C THR A 199 -21.20 4.33 -6.44
N ARG A 200 -22.07 4.16 -5.43
CA ARG A 200 -22.52 5.30 -4.62
C ARG A 200 -21.33 5.99 -3.95
N GLU A 201 -20.37 5.22 -3.47
CA GLU A 201 -19.17 5.66 -2.78
C GLU A 201 -18.24 6.42 -3.74
N SER A 202 -18.03 5.93 -4.96
CA SER A 202 -17.18 6.61 -5.95
C SER A 202 -17.80 7.92 -6.45
N ARG A 203 -19.12 7.95 -6.69
CA ARG A 203 -19.84 9.19 -7.03
C ARG A 203 -19.79 10.22 -5.88
N LEU A 204 -19.92 9.77 -4.64
CA LEU A 204 -19.77 10.63 -3.46
C LEU A 204 -18.34 11.18 -3.36
N ALA A 205 -17.32 10.34 -3.59
CA ALA A 205 -15.93 10.74 -3.60
C ALA A 205 -15.63 11.84 -4.63
N LEU A 206 -16.15 11.69 -5.85
CA LEU A 206 -16.03 12.71 -6.91
C LEU A 206 -16.69 14.03 -6.49
N LYS A 207 -17.93 13.98 -5.98
CA LYS A 207 -18.67 15.16 -5.52
C LYS A 207 -17.95 15.87 -4.39
N GLN A 208 -17.54 15.13 -3.35
CA GLN A 208 -16.82 15.70 -2.21
C GLN A 208 -15.46 16.26 -2.63
N THR A 209 -14.78 15.64 -3.60
CA THR A 209 -13.51 16.15 -4.11
C THR A 209 -13.70 17.51 -4.76
N MET A 210 -14.72 17.66 -5.60
CA MET A 210 -15.05 18.96 -6.20
C MET A 210 -15.33 20.01 -5.11
N ILE A 211 -16.16 19.68 -4.12
CA ILE A 211 -16.49 20.60 -3.01
C ILE A 211 -15.24 21.02 -2.23
N VAL A 212 -14.40 20.06 -1.82
CA VAL A 212 -13.16 20.35 -1.07
C VAL A 212 -12.20 21.20 -1.89
N GLN A 213 -12.07 20.95 -3.20
CA GLN A 213 -11.22 21.75 -4.08
C GLN A 213 -11.74 23.18 -4.24
N VAL A 214 -13.06 23.38 -4.39
CA VAL A 214 -13.67 24.71 -4.42
C VAL A 214 -13.41 25.44 -3.11
N ILE A 215 -13.68 24.82 -1.96
CA ILE A 215 -13.43 25.41 -0.63
C ILE A 215 -11.95 25.79 -0.47
N TYR A 216 -11.05 24.86 -0.80
CA TYR A 216 -9.60 25.08 -0.73
C TYR A 216 -9.17 26.31 -1.54
N LEU A 217 -9.58 26.39 -2.81
CA LEU A 217 -9.25 27.52 -3.66
C LEU A 217 -9.89 28.81 -3.16
N THR A 218 -11.16 28.79 -2.78
CA THR A 218 -11.86 29.96 -2.23
C THR A 218 -11.17 30.49 -0.98
N VAL A 219 -10.75 29.63 -0.05
CA VAL A 219 -10.02 30.05 1.15
C VAL A 219 -8.67 30.68 0.79
N LEU A 220 -7.88 30.03 -0.08
CA LEU A 220 -6.58 30.57 -0.50
C LEU A 220 -6.72 31.94 -1.18
N PHE A 221 -7.65 32.08 -2.12
CA PHE A 221 -7.86 33.33 -2.83
C PHE A 221 -8.39 34.42 -1.91
N THR A 222 -9.31 34.09 -1.01
CA THR A 222 -9.84 35.06 -0.03
C THR A 222 -8.74 35.54 0.91
N MET A 223 -7.90 34.64 1.42
CA MET A 223 -6.76 35.03 2.26
C MET A 223 -5.78 35.92 1.50
N ALA A 224 -5.43 35.55 0.27
CA ALA A 224 -4.52 36.34 -0.56
C ALA A 224 -5.09 37.74 -0.85
N TRP A 225 -6.38 37.83 -1.21
CA TRP A 225 -7.08 39.08 -1.47
C TRP A 225 -7.11 40.01 -0.25
N ASN A 226 -7.16 39.46 0.95
CA ASN A 226 -7.16 40.21 2.21
C ASN A 226 -5.74 40.47 2.77
N GLY A 227 -4.68 40.30 1.98
CA GLY A 227 -3.30 40.60 2.38
C GLY A 227 -2.58 39.47 3.14
N TYR A 228 -3.20 38.30 3.29
CA TYR A 228 -2.64 37.15 4.00
C TYR A 228 -2.06 36.08 3.07
N ALA A 229 -1.54 36.50 1.90
CA ALA A 229 -1.01 35.59 0.88
C ALA A 229 0.11 34.68 1.42
N ILE A 230 1.04 35.22 2.21
CA ILE A 230 2.12 34.43 2.81
C ILE A 230 1.56 33.36 3.74
N ALA A 231 0.61 33.71 4.63
CA ALA A 231 -0.03 32.73 5.51
C ALA A 231 -0.74 31.63 4.71
N ALA A 232 -1.48 31.99 3.65
CA ALA A 232 -2.13 31.01 2.77
C ALA A 232 -1.12 30.03 2.14
N VAL A 233 0.04 30.56 1.71
CA VAL A 233 1.14 29.77 1.14
C VAL A 233 1.74 28.82 2.16
N VAL A 234 2.14 29.31 3.34
CA VAL A 234 2.90 28.52 4.32
C VAL A 234 2.02 27.62 5.20
N CYS A 235 0.73 27.93 5.40
CA CYS A 235 -0.18 27.09 6.17
C CYS A 235 -0.75 25.94 5.33
N TRP A 236 -1.02 26.17 4.03
CA TRP A 236 -1.79 25.21 3.25
C TRP A 236 -1.22 24.92 1.86
N TRP A 237 -0.99 25.93 1.02
CA TRP A 237 -0.66 25.66 -0.38
C TRP A 237 0.67 24.93 -0.54
N LEU A 238 1.76 25.44 0.05
CA LEU A 238 3.09 24.85 -0.05
C LEU A 238 3.22 23.55 0.75
N PRO A 239 2.76 23.46 2.02
CA PRO A 239 2.70 22.20 2.76
C PRO A 239 1.97 21.09 2.01
N ARG A 240 0.87 21.41 1.33
CA ARG A 240 0.16 20.45 0.48
C ARG A 240 1.04 19.92 -0.65
N GLN A 241 1.84 20.77 -1.31
CA GLN A 241 2.72 20.31 -2.39
C GLN A 241 3.80 19.38 -1.83
N LEU A 242 4.50 19.81 -0.79
CA LEU A 242 5.60 19.07 -0.18
C LEU A 242 5.11 17.76 0.44
N GLY A 243 4.02 17.82 1.19
CA GLY A 243 3.41 16.67 1.84
C GLY A 243 2.91 15.63 0.85
N LEU A 244 2.18 16.03 -0.21
CA LEU A 244 1.74 15.10 -1.25
C LEU A 244 2.94 14.44 -1.95
N SER A 245 3.99 15.18 -2.28
CA SER A 245 5.19 14.62 -2.88
C SER A 245 5.87 13.60 -1.96
N TYR A 246 5.99 13.91 -0.68
CA TYR A 246 6.55 13.01 0.33
C TYR A 246 5.71 11.73 0.49
N ILE A 247 4.38 11.89 0.60
CA ILE A 247 3.44 10.78 0.75
C ILE A 247 3.54 9.83 -0.45
N ARG A 248 3.45 10.38 -1.66
CA ARG A 248 3.50 9.62 -2.92
C ARG A 248 4.82 8.90 -3.11
N TYR A 249 5.91 9.55 -2.73
CA TYR A 249 7.23 8.92 -2.76
C TYR A 249 7.29 7.67 -1.87
N PHE A 250 6.92 7.78 -0.60
CA PHE A 250 7.08 6.67 0.36
C PHE A 250 5.96 5.64 0.32
N LEU A 251 4.75 6.00 -0.09
CA LEU A 251 3.61 5.09 -0.18
C LEU A 251 3.50 4.45 -1.56
N SER A 252 3.49 5.28 -2.62
CA SER A 252 3.10 4.81 -3.95
C SER A 252 4.30 4.42 -4.82
N TRP A 253 5.47 5.05 -4.65
CA TRP A 253 6.67 4.74 -5.47
C TRP A 253 7.64 3.79 -4.78
N ALA A 254 8.20 4.15 -3.62
CA ALA A 254 9.32 3.44 -3.00
C ALA A 254 9.04 1.95 -2.71
N PRO A 255 7.89 1.57 -2.14
CA PRO A 255 7.60 0.16 -1.90
C PRO A 255 7.31 -0.60 -3.19
N HIS A 256 6.78 0.07 -4.21
CA HIS A 256 6.28 -0.58 -5.43
C HIS A 256 7.28 -0.56 -6.58
N HIS A 257 8.40 0.16 -6.48
CA HIS A 257 9.35 0.27 -7.58
C HIS A 257 10.40 -0.87 -7.58
N PRO A 258 10.65 -1.54 -8.74
CA PRO A 258 9.89 -1.49 -9.98
C PRO A 258 8.56 -2.26 -9.87
N ARG A 259 7.49 -1.73 -10.48
CA ARG A 259 6.12 -2.27 -10.34
C ARG A 259 5.69 -3.19 -11.49
N ALA A 260 6.27 -3.01 -12.67
CA ALA A 260 5.88 -3.72 -13.88
C ALA A 260 5.98 -5.24 -13.68
N GLY A 261 4.90 -5.96 -13.99
CA GLY A 261 4.81 -7.42 -13.86
C GLY A 261 4.64 -7.95 -12.44
N LYS A 262 4.71 -7.10 -11.40
CA LYS A 262 4.65 -7.53 -9.99
C LYS A 262 3.23 -7.40 -9.41
N THR A 263 2.29 -8.17 -9.92
CA THR A 263 0.88 -8.11 -9.46
C THR A 263 0.52 -9.21 -8.47
N GLU A 264 1.40 -10.18 -8.23
CA GLU A 264 1.15 -11.29 -7.32
C GLU A 264 1.24 -10.89 -5.85
N ARG A 265 0.48 -11.58 -4.99
CA ARG A 265 0.27 -11.20 -3.57
C ARG A 265 1.56 -10.87 -2.80
N TYR A 266 2.66 -11.58 -3.06
CA TYR A 266 3.93 -11.43 -2.34
C TYR A 266 4.96 -10.57 -3.08
N GLU A 267 4.63 -10.08 -4.28
CA GLU A 267 5.52 -9.29 -5.13
C GLU A 267 5.07 -7.82 -5.23
N GLN A 268 3.82 -7.55 -4.85
CA GLN A 268 3.18 -6.24 -4.98
C GLN A 268 3.94 -5.09 -4.32
N ALA A 269 4.70 -5.35 -3.25
CA ALA A 269 5.54 -4.36 -2.59
C ALA A 269 6.84 -5.00 -2.06
N ASN A 270 7.93 -4.24 -2.12
CA ASN A 270 9.24 -4.64 -1.63
C ASN A 270 9.42 -4.27 -0.15
N ILE A 271 10.30 -5.00 0.52
CA ILE A 271 10.88 -4.60 1.79
C ILE A 271 12.11 -3.74 1.50
N PHE A 272 12.22 -2.57 2.13
CA PHE A 272 13.35 -1.67 1.89
C PHE A 272 13.78 -0.93 3.15
N LYS A 273 15.04 -0.51 3.18
CA LYS A 273 15.59 0.30 4.26
C LYS A 273 15.57 1.78 3.87
N SER A 274 14.88 2.61 4.66
CA SER A 274 14.83 4.05 4.40
C SER A 274 16.00 4.79 5.06
N HIS A 275 16.62 5.72 4.34
CA HIS A 275 17.68 6.59 4.88
C HIS A 275 17.19 7.53 5.99
N VAL A 276 15.90 7.86 6.00
CA VAL A 276 15.28 8.66 7.08
C VAL A 276 14.72 7.79 8.21
N GLY A 277 14.90 6.46 8.11
CA GLY A 277 14.40 5.49 9.08
C GLY A 277 12.90 5.21 8.97
N HIS A 278 12.47 4.18 9.70
CA HIS A 278 11.12 3.63 9.63
C HIS A 278 10.01 4.65 9.92
N PHE A 279 10.17 5.45 10.98
CA PHE A 279 9.15 6.39 11.40
C PHE A 279 8.93 7.50 10.36
N PHE A 280 10.02 8.16 9.92
CA PHE A 280 9.91 9.24 8.94
C PHE A 280 9.53 8.71 7.56
N SER A 281 9.85 7.47 7.19
CA SER A 281 9.28 6.85 5.99
C SER A 281 7.80 6.47 6.13
N MET A 282 7.07 7.04 7.09
CA MET A 282 5.67 6.71 7.40
C MET A 282 5.44 5.22 7.68
N CYS A 283 6.41 4.54 8.29
CA CYS A 283 6.40 3.08 8.51
C CYS A 283 6.36 2.22 7.23
N MET A 284 6.74 2.78 6.07
CA MET A 284 6.63 2.11 4.77
C MET A 284 7.75 1.11 4.45
N GLU A 285 8.83 1.04 5.24
CA GLU A 285 9.94 0.06 5.04
C GLU A 285 9.44 -1.39 4.89
N THR A 286 8.31 -1.72 5.54
CA THR A 286 7.69 -3.05 5.54
C THR A 286 6.27 -3.02 4.96
N HIS A 287 6.00 -2.16 3.97
CA HIS A 287 4.66 -1.94 3.42
C HIS A 287 4.02 -3.19 2.82
N LEU A 288 4.81 -4.19 2.39
CA LEU A 288 4.28 -5.50 1.99
C LEU A 288 3.39 -6.12 3.08
N ILE A 289 3.78 -6.04 4.36
CA ILE A 289 2.94 -6.57 5.45
C ILE A 289 1.57 -5.90 5.50
N HIS A 290 1.52 -4.60 5.21
CA HIS A 290 0.26 -3.89 5.12
C HIS A 290 -0.61 -4.41 3.97
N HIS A 291 -0.04 -4.68 2.79
CA HIS A 291 -0.77 -5.30 1.68
C HIS A 291 -1.26 -6.72 2.00
N LEU A 292 -0.43 -7.53 2.66
CA LEU A 292 -0.79 -8.89 3.07
C LEU A 292 -1.89 -8.90 4.14
N HIS A 293 -1.82 -7.96 5.09
CA HIS A 293 -2.68 -7.86 6.26
C HIS A 293 -3.00 -6.39 6.62
N PRO A 294 -3.92 -5.74 5.89
CA PRO A 294 -4.25 -4.33 6.10
C PRO A 294 -4.87 -4.05 7.48
N GLY A 295 -5.35 -5.11 8.16
CA GLY A 295 -5.84 -5.04 9.54
C GLY A 295 -4.76 -4.84 10.60
N ILE A 296 -3.47 -4.98 10.26
CA ILE A 296 -2.34 -4.65 11.13
C ILE A 296 -2.10 -3.14 11.04
N PRO A 297 -2.17 -2.41 12.15
CA PRO A 297 -1.89 -0.98 12.14
C PRO A 297 -0.47 -0.67 11.65
N ASN A 298 -0.32 0.42 10.90
CA ASN A 298 0.94 0.76 10.24
C ASN A 298 2.15 0.80 11.19
N HIS A 299 1.98 1.33 12.41
CA HIS A 299 3.03 1.36 13.45
C HIS A 299 3.49 -0.01 13.97
N LYS A 300 2.72 -1.08 13.72
CA LYS A 300 3.04 -2.47 14.11
C LYS A 300 3.59 -3.30 12.97
N THR A 301 3.55 -2.80 11.73
CA THR A 301 3.93 -3.59 10.53
C THR A 301 5.36 -4.11 10.61
N LYS A 302 6.31 -3.31 11.14
CA LYS A 302 7.70 -3.76 11.31
C LYS A 302 7.86 -4.88 12.32
N ALA A 303 7.16 -4.80 13.46
CA ALA A 303 7.20 -5.88 14.45
C ALA A 303 6.60 -7.18 13.89
N ALA A 304 5.47 -7.06 13.19
CA ALA A 304 4.85 -8.19 12.49
C ALA A 304 5.78 -8.76 11.39
N TYR A 305 6.44 -7.90 10.62
CA TYR A 305 7.43 -8.31 9.61
C TYR A 305 8.55 -9.16 10.22
N LEU A 306 9.17 -8.71 11.31
CA LEU A 306 10.29 -9.41 11.93
C LEU A 306 9.89 -10.82 12.38
N GLU A 307 8.67 -11.01 12.86
CA GLU A 307 8.16 -12.33 13.24
C GLU A 307 7.74 -13.18 12.00
N MET A 308 7.22 -12.54 10.95
CA MET A 308 6.84 -13.21 9.69
C MET A 308 8.02 -13.52 8.77
N LYS A 309 9.18 -12.90 8.96
CA LYS A 309 10.34 -12.97 8.05
C LYS A 309 10.69 -14.39 7.61
N PRO A 310 10.81 -15.41 8.50
CA PRO A 310 11.12 -16.77 8.08
C PRO A 310 10.06 -17.42 7.16
N ILE A 311 8.81 -17.00 7.26
CA ILE A 311 7.71 -17.48 6.42
C ILE A 311 7.76 -16.77 5.06
N LEU A 312 8.04 -15.47 5.06
CA LEU A 312 8.14 -14.66 3.85
C LEU A 312 9.32 -15.11 2.98
N GLU A 313 10.47 -15.41 3.59
CA GLU A 313 11.64 -15.97 2.90
C GLU A 313 11.31 -17.31 2.22
N LYS A 314 10.61 -18.21 2.92
CA LYS A 314 10.12 -19.48 2.33
C LYS A 314 9.16 -19.27 1.17
N ARG A 315 8.44 -18.14 1.16
CA ARG A 315 7.53 -17.74 0.08
C ARG A 315 8.22 -16.97 -1.05
N GLY A 316 9.54 -16.81 -1.00
CA GLY A 316 10.33 -16.13 -2.03
C GLY A 316 10.34 -14.60 -1.94
N VAL A 317 9.92 -14.02 -0.81
CA VAL A 317 10.01 -12.57 -0.59
C VAL A 317 11.46 -12.20 -0.25
N ASP A 318 12.03 -11.24 -0.98
CA ASP A 318 13.32 -10.65 -0.61
C ASP A 318 13.22 -9.87 0.70
N CYS A 319 13.88 -10.41 1.73
CA CYS A 319 13.91 -9.87 3.08
C CYS A 319 15.33 -9.39 3.49
N SER A 320 16.24 -9.19 2.52
CA SER A 320 17.64 -8.86 2.78
C SER A 320 17.87 -7.44 3.29
N ALA A 321 16.95 -6.51 3.05
CA ALA A 321 17.10 -5.09 3.37
C ALA A 321 16.98 -4.74 4.87
N ILE A 322 16.32 -5.57 5.67
CA ILE A 322 16.04 -5.36 7.12
C ILE A 322 16.21 -6.68 7.86
#